data_AF-A0A034WY15-F1
#
_entry.id   AF-A0A034WY15-F1
#
_cell.length_a   1.000
_cell.length_b   1.000
_cell.length_c   1.000
_cell.angle_alpha   90.00
_cell.angle_beta   90.00
_cell.angle_gamma   90.00
#
_symmetry.space_group_name_H-M   'P 1'
#
loop_
_entity.id
_entity.type
_entity.pdbx_description
1 polymer ?
#
loop_
_entity_poly.entity_id
_entity_poly.type
_entity_poly.pdbx_seq_one_letter_code
_entity_poly.pdbx_strand_id
1 'polypeptide(L)'
;MEPRTFIAKGIVLYISLFSVALCVAWAKPRNHYKDDVPDAFKIFGDHAYGVTILDSDDDGELECMTTKRTEYNPEAPSATFMWNLKGLNGHEKKNIPFHVRPSNSSHEVLLNFDDDNRDRILTVLYTDYKDCV
;
A
#
# COMPACT_ATOMS: atom_id res chain seq x y z
N MET A 1 -10.07 62.30 -19.71
CA MET A 1 -9.16 61.19 -20.05
C MET A 1 -8.45 60.80 -18.76
N GLU A 2 -9.04 59.91 -17.96
CA GLU A 2 -8.51 59.49 -16.66
C GLU A 2 -7.77 58.15 -16.79
N PRO A 3 -6.44 58.09 -16.59
CA PRO A 3 -5.66 56.87 -16.75
C PRO A 3 -5.48 56.07 -15.45
N ARG A 4 -6.19 56.43 -14.36
CA ARG A 4 -5.90 55.92 -13.00
C ARG A 4 -6.53 54.57 -12.65
N THR A 5 -7.57 54.14 -13.35
CA THR A 5 -8.28 52.87 -13.08
C THR A 5 -7.62 51.63 -13.68
N PHE A 6 -6.77 51.79 -14.70
CA PHE A 6 -6.13 50.67 -15.40
C PHE A 6 -4.96 50.07 -14.59
N ILE A 7 -4.21 50.92 -13.88
CA ILE A 7 -3.01 50.53 -13.12
C ILE A 7 -3.39 49.71 -11.87
N ALA A 8 -4.50 50.07 -11.21
CA ALA A 8 -4.94 49.39 -9.98
C ALA A 8 -5.38 47.93 -10.22
N LYS A 9 -6.02 47.62 -11.35
CA LYS A 9 -6.43 46.24 -11.70
C LYS A 9 -5.25 45.33 -12.04
N GLY A 10 -4.21 45.87 -12.69
CA GLY A 10 -3.00 45.11 -12.99
C GLY A 10 -2.24 44.68 -11.73
N ILE A 11 -2.12 45.57 -10.75
CA ILE A 11 -1.40 45.29 -9.49
C ILE A 11 -2.12 44.22 -8.65
N VAL A 12 -3.45 44.28 -8.57
CA VAL A 12 -4.24 43.27 -7.82
C VAL A 12 -4.13 41.89 -8.45
N LEU A 13 -4.12 41.79 -9.79
CA LEU A 13 -3.94 40.53 -10.51
C LEU A 13 -2.55 39.92 -10.30
N TYR A 14 -1.50 40.76 -10.24
CA TYR A 14 -0.14 40.33 -9.97
C TYR A 14 0.02 39.81 -8.53
N ILE A 15 -0.62 40.45 -7.54
CA ILE A 15 -0.58 40.00 -6.14
C ILE A 15 -1.29 38.65 -5.97
N SER A 16 -2.40 38.42 -6.68
CA SER A 16 -3.10 37.12 -6.61
C SER A 16 -2.29 35.99 -7.25
N LEU A 17 -1.64 36.25 -8.38
CA LEU A 17 -0.75 35.29 -9.05
C LEU A 17 0.49 34.96 -8.21
N PHE A 18 1.09 35.95 -7.55
CA PHE A 18 2.24 35.72 -6.65
C PHE A 18 1.86 34.89 -5.41
N SER A 19 0.66 35.13 -4.86
CA SER A 19 0.17 34.42 -3.67
C SER A 19 -0.11 32.93 -3.93
N VAL A 20 -0.63 32.59 -5.13
CA VAL A 20 -0.84 31.20 -5.54
C VAL A 20 0.51 30.51 -5.77
N ALA A 21 1.46 31.15 -6.44
CA ALA A 21 2.80 30.59 -6.67
C ALA A 21 3.57 30.30 -5.37
N LEU A 22 3.44 31.17 -4.35
CA LEU A 22 4.05 30.96 -3.03
C LEU A 22 3.42 29.78 -2.26
N CYS A 23 2.12 29.52 -2.40
CA CYS A 23 1.48 28.35 -1.78
C CYS A 23 1.99 27.03 -2.39
N VAL A 24 2.20 26.98 -3.71
CA VAL A 24 2.71 25.76 -4.38
C VAL A 24 4.17 25.50 -4.03
N ALA A 25 4.98 26.56 -3.82
CA ALA A 25 6.38 26.42 -3.44
C ALA A 25 6.61 25.93 -1.99
N TRP A 26 5.62 26.07 -1.10
CA TRP A 26 5.70 25.62 0.30
C TRP A 26 5.04 24.27 0.57
N ALA A 27 4.29 23.73 -0.39
CA ALA A 27 3.88 22.34 -0.36
C ALA A 27 5.06 21.45 -0.78
N LYS A 28 6.06 21.30 0.10
CA LYS A 28 7.00 20.18 -0.04
C LYS A 28 6.17 18.89 0.06
N PRO A 29 6.16 18.00 -0.95
CA PRO A 29 5.60 16.68 -0.74
C PRO A 29 6.37 16.07 0.43
N ARG A 30 5.69 15.86 1.55
CA ARG A 30 6.27 15.09 2.65
C ARG A 30 6.42 13.68 2.12
N ASN A 31 7.64 13.36 1.68
CA ASN A 31 7.98 12.02 1.25
C ASN A 31 8.18 11.17 2.51
N HIS A 32 7.05 10.84 3.17
CA HIS A 32 7.02 9.95 4.34
C HIS A 32 7.59 8.56 4.03
N TYR A 33 7.83 8.24 2.76
CA TYR A 33 8.42 6.99 2.28
C TYR A 33 9.86 6.73 2.80
N LYS A 34 10.60 7.75 3.24
CA LYS A 34 12.02 7.61 3.54
C LYS A 34 12.39 7.33 5.00
N ASP A 35 11.46 7.47 5.94
CA ASP A 35 11.85 7.52 7.35
C ASP A 35 11.58 6.21 8.12
N ASP A 36 10.68 5.34 7.66
CA ASP A 36 10.38 4.08 8.35
C ASP A 36 10.36 2.89 7.37
N VAL A 37 11.37 2.01 7.47
CA VAL A 37 11.36 0.71 6.78
C VAL A 37 10.27 -0.15 7.44
N PRO A 38 9.27 -0.67 6.70
CA PRO A 38 8.23 -1.50 7.28
C PRO A 38 8.79 -2.73 8.01
N ASP A 39 8.13 -3.12 9.09
CA ASP A 39 8.23 -4.45 9.67
C ASP A 39 7.10 -5.28 9.05
N ALA A 40 7.46 -6.02 8.01
CA ALA A 40 6.53 -6.84 7.25
C ALA A 40 5.91 -7.94 8.13
N PHE A 41 6.68 -8.56 9.03
CA PHE A 41 6.16 -9.65 9.86
C PHE A 41 5.18 -9.15 10.92
N LYS A 42 5.39 -7.94 11.45
CA LYS A 42 4.45 -7.28 12.37
C LYS A 42 3.05 -7.15 11.78
N ILE A 43 2.92 -6.85 10.48
CA ILE A 43 1.63 -6.74 9.79
C ILE A 43 0.83 -8.04 9.91
N PHE A 44 1.48 -9.19 9.65
CA PHE A 44 0.85 -10.50 9.77
C PHE A 44 0.51 -10.88 11.21
N GLY A 45 1.16 -10.25 12.20
CA GLY A 45 0.84 -10.36 13.63
C GLY A 45 -0.39 -9.54 14.04
N ASP A 46 -0.49 -8.31 13.53
CA ASP A 46 -1.54 -7.35 13.91
C ASP A 46 -2.85 -7.60 13.15
N HIS A 47 -2.76 -8.05 11.89
CA HIS A 47 -3.91 -8.15 10.99
C HIS A 47 -4.22 -9.61 10.63
N ALA A 48 -5.32 -10.12 11.19
CA ALA A 48 -5.79 -11.48 10.91
C ALA A 48 -6.64 -11.58 9.62
N TYR A 49 -7.03 -10.46 9.03
CA TYR A 49 -7.88 -10.40 7.85
C TYR A 49 -7.42 -9.28 6.91
N GLY A 50 -7.60 -9.47 5.62
CA GLY A 50 -7.33 -8.46 4.61
C GLY A 50 -8.15 -8.66 3.35
N VAL A 51 -8.24 -7.62 2.54
CA VAL A 51 -8.90 -7.61 1.24
C VAL A 51 -8.00 -6.90 0.23
N THR A 52 -7.88 -7.47 -0.97
CA THR A 52 -7.17 -6.80 -2.06
C THR A 52 -8.04 -5.69 -2.62
N ILE A 53 -7.48 -4.48 -2.68
CA ILE A 53 -8.16 -3.30 -3.22
C ILE A 53 -7.79 -3.09 -4.70
N LEU A 54 -6.53 -3.37 -5.06
CA LEU A 54 -5.98 -3.13 -6.39
C LEU A 54 -4.78 -4.06 -6.64
N ASP A 55 -4.63 -4.52 -7.89
CA ASP A 55 -3.42 -5.13 -8.43
C ASP A 55 -2.89 -4.32 -9.63
N SER A 56 -1.68 -4.63 -10.10
CA SER A 56 -0.99 -3.82 -11.11
C SER A 56 -1.10 -4.36 -12.54
N ASP A 57 -1.55 -5.59 -12.71
CA ASP A 57 -1.56 -6.33 -13.97
C ASP A 57 -2.95 -6.42 -14.64
N ASP A 58 -4.02 -5.96 -13.99
CA ASP A 58 -5.38 -5.81 -14.55
C ASP A 58 -5.91 -7.11 -15.20
N ASP A 59 -5.50 -8.26 -14.68
CA ASP A 59 -5.97 -9.57 -15.15
C ASP A 59 -7.25 -10.03 -14.42
N GLY A 60 -7.63 -9.32 -13.35
CA GLY A 60 -8.81 -9.56 -12.54
C GLY A 60 -8.76 -10.84 -11.71
N GLU A 61 -7.61 -11.53 -11.60
CA GLU A 61 -7.47 -12.76 -10.82
C GLU A 61 -7.69 -12.48 -9.33
N LEU A 62 -7.19 -11.35 -8.84
CA LEU A 62 -7.25 -10.95 -7.44
C LEU A 62 -8.48 -10.10 -7.09
N GLU A 63 -9.43 -9.96 -8.02
CA GLU A 63 -10.63 -9.17 -7.78
C GLU A 63 -11.47 -9.76 -6.63
N CYS A 64 -11.79 -8.91 -5.64
CA CYS A 64 -12.46 -9.29 -4.40
C CYS A 64 -11.76 -10.41 -3.60
N MET A 65 -10.46 -10.63 -3.82
CA MET A 65 -9.67 -11.59 -3.06
C MET A 65 -9.59 -11.15 -1.60
N THR A 66 -9.76 -12.12 -0.70
CA THR A 66 -9.67 -11.90 0.76
C THR A 66 -8.68 -12.86 1.36
N THR A 67 -7.98 -12.41 2.40
CA THR A 67 -7.07 -13.24 3.18
C THR A 67 -7.54 -13.37 4.61
N LYS A 68 -7.31 -14.54 5.21
CA LYS A 68 -7.59 -14.82 6.62
C LYS A 68 -6.45 -15.62 7.23
N ARG A 69 -5.94 -15.18 8.38
CA ARG A 69 -4.98 -15.91 9.20
C ARG A 69 -5.65 -17.12 9.84
N THR A 70 -5.05 -18.29 9.66
CA THR A 70 -5.49 -19.56 10.26
C THR A 70 -4.60 -19.94 11.43
N GLU A 71 -3.31 -19.59 11.40
CA GLU A 71 -2.34 -19.92 12.44
C GLU A 71 -1.35 -18.77 12.65
N TYR A 72 -0.88 -18.61 13.88
CA TYR A 72 0.14 -17.62 14.25
C TYR A 72 0.98 -18.14 15.41
N ASN A 73 2.31 -18.13 15.25
CA ASN A 73 3.25 -18.49 16.29
C ASN A 73 4.27 -17.36 16.50
N PRO A 74 4.18 -16.59 17.61
CA PRO A 74 5.13 -15.55 17.91
C PRO A 74 6.45 -16.07 18.51
N GLU A 75 6.47 -17.27 19.10
CA GLU A 75 7.67 -17.86 19.72
C GLU A 75 8.63 -18.44 18.67
N ALA A 76 8.07 -19.02 17.61
CA ALA A 76 8.76 -19.39 16.39
C ALA A 76 8.09 -18.62 15.23
N PRO A 77 8.53 -17.36 14.97
CA PRO A 77 7.86 -16.42 14.08
C PRO A 77 7.39 -17.04 12.76
N SER A 78 6.11 -17.36 12.72
CA SER A 78 5.44 -17.91 11.55
C SER A 78 3.94 -17.62 11.60
N ALA A 79 3.32 -17.55 10.43
CA ALA A 79 1.88 -17.48 10.32
C ALA A 79 1.41 -18.24 9.08
N THR A 80 0.21 -18.80 9.16
CA THR A 80 -0.47 -19.42 8.02
C THR A 80 -1.70 -18.60 7.70
N PHE A 81 -1.91 -18.34 6.42
CA PHE A 81 -3.05 -17.63 5.90
C PHE A 81 -3.72 -18.41 4.78
N MET A 82 -4.98 -18.08 4.52
CA MET A 82 -5.76 -18.61 3.41
C MET A 82 -6.17 -17.45 2.51
N TRP A 83 -5.70 -17.44 1.27
CA TRP A 83 -6.30 -16.63 0.20
C TRP A 83 -7.60 -17.27 -0.26
N ASN A 84 -8.64 -16.46 -0.39
CA ASN A 84 -9.95 -16.85 -0.87
C ASN A 84 -10.23 -16.06 -2.15
N LEU A 85 -9.92 -16.67 -3.29
CA LEU A 85 -10.16 -16.12 -4.62
C LEU A 85 -11.59 -16.41 -5.02
N LYS A 86 -12.33 -15.38 -5.45
CA LYS A 86 -13.75 -15.51 -5.76
C LYS A 86 -14.03 -16.17 -7.11
N GLY A 87 -13.06 -16.19 -8.02
CA GLY A 87 -13.24 -16.72 -9.37
C GLY A 87 -14.18 -15.84 -10.21
N LEU A 88 -13.89 -14.54 -10.27
CA LEU A 88 -14.63 -13.59 -11.12
C LEU A 88 -14.02 -13.58 -12.54
N ASN A 89 -14.72 -12.99 -13.51
CA ASN A 89 -14.21 -12.77 -14.88
C ASN A 89 -13.72 -14.03 -15.63
N GLY A 90 -14.28 -15.20 -15.32
CA GLY A 90 -13.89 -16.48 -15.93
C GLY A 90 -12.78 -17.23 -15.18
N HIS A 91 -12.30 -16.68 -14.06
CA HIS A 91 -11.36 -17.35 -13.17
C HIS A 91 -12.04 -18.37 -12.26
N GLU A 92 -11.29 -19.35 -11.78
CA GLU A 92 -11.80 -20.37 -10.87
C GLU A 92 -11.79 -19.87 -9.42
N LYS A 93 -12.83 -20.24 -8.65
CA LYS A 93 -12.84 -20.02 -7.20
C LYS A 93 -11.84 -20.95 -6.53
N LYS A 94 -10.88 -20.39 -5.80
CA LYS A 94 -9.83 -21.16 -5.12
C LYS A 94 -9.60 -20.69 -3.70
N ASN A 95 -9.25 -21.63 -2.84
CA ASN A 95 -8.72 -21.35 -1.50
C ASN A 95 -7.27 -21.83 -1.48
N ILE A 96 -6.34 -20.91 -1.29
CA ILE A 96 -4.90 -21.20 -1.39
C ILE A 96 -4.27 -20.92 -0.03
N PRO A 97 -3.82 -21.95 0.70
CA PRO A 97 -3.04 -21.76 1.90
C PRO A 97 -1.65 -21.24 1.56
N PHE A 98 -1.14 -20.31 2.35
CA PHE A 98 0.24 -19.86 2.26
C PHE A 98 0.81 -19.60 3.65
N HIS A 99 2.11 -19.84 3.77
CA HIS A 99 2.88 -19.70 5.00
C HIS A 99 3.81 -18.51 4.87
N VAL A 100 3.88 -17.70 5.92
CA VAL A 100 4.80 -16.58 6.01
C VAL A 100 5.74 -16.75 7.19
N ARG A 101 7.01 -16.44 6.95
CA ARG A 101 8.08 -16.45 7.94
C ARG A 101 9.01 -15.25 7.72
N PRO A 102 9.69 -14.73 8.74
CA PRO A 102 10.60 -13.60 8.56
C PRO A 102 11.68 -13.86 7.51
N SER A 103 12.01 -12.81 6.76
CA SER A 103 13.22 -12.73 5.93
C SER A 103 14.41 -12.19 6.76
N ASN A 104 15.57 -12.06 6.14
CA ASN A 104 16.72 -11.34 6.69
C ASN A 104 16.53 -9.81 6.67
N SER A 105 15.53 -9.31 5.94
CA SER A 105 15.16 -7.89 5.86
C SER A 105 13.85 -7.64 6.59
N SER A 106 13.73 -6.53 7.31
CA SER A 106 12.51 -6.22 8.09
C SER A 106 11.29 -5.98 7.21
N HIS A 107 11.48 -5.45 6.00
CA HIS A 107 10.39 -5.15 5.06
C HIS A 107 10.08 -6.32 4.12
N GLU A 108 10.59 -7.52 4.42
CA GLU A 108 10.37 -8.71 3.63
C GLU A 108 9.90 -9.87 4.50
N VAL A 109 9.08 -10.73 3.91
CA VAL A 109 8.81 -12.07 4.42
C VAL A 109 9.07 -13.11 3.35
N LEU A 110 9.41 -14.30 3.80
CA LEU A 110 9.44 -15.48 2.96
C LEU A 110 8.04 -16.07 2.96
N LEU A 111 7.48 -16.21 1.75
CA LEU A 111 6.17 -16.75 1.49
C LEU A 111 6.32 -18.12 0.83
N ASN A 112 5.59 -19.11 1.31
CA ASN A 112 5.58 -20.45 0.76
C ASN A 112 4.15 -20.95 0.56
N PHE A 113 3.90 -21.68 -0.52
CA PHE A 113 2.61 -22.32 -0.80
C PHE A 113 2.74 -23.83 -0.65
N ASP A 114 1.71 -24.51 -0.16
CA ASP A 114 1.73 -25.97 0.07
C ASP A 114 2.09 -26.79 -1.19
N ASP A 115 1.79 -26.26 -2.37
CA ASP A 115 2.06 -26.90 -3.67
C ASP A 115 3.40 -26.49 -4.31
N ASP A 116 4.15 -25.57 -3.71
CA ASP A 116 5.49 -25.14 -4.16
C ASP A 116 6.50 -25.22 -3.02
N ASN A 117 7.49 -26.10 -3.13
CA ASN A 117 8.57 -26.24 -2.14
C ASN A 117 9.59 -25.07 -2.13
N ARG A 118 9.33 -23.98 -2.85
CA ARG A 118 10.22 -22.82 -2.94
C ARG A 118 9.63 -21.65 -2.18
N ASP A 119 10.48 -20.96 -1.43
CA ASP A 119 10.13 -19.65 -0.90
C ASP A 119 10.05 -18.61 -2.02
N ARG A 120 9.13 -17.67 -1.85
CA ARG A 120 9.02 -16.40 -2.57
C ARG A 120 9.30 -15.27 -1.59
N ILE A 121 9.80 -14.16 -2.08
CA ILE A 121 9.98 -12.95 -1.26
C ILE A 121 8.75 -12.06 -1.50
N LEU A 122 8.04 -11.75 -0.41
CA LEU A 122 7.04 -10.68 -0.40
C LEU A 122 7.67 -9.46 0.23
N THR A 123 7.74 -8.37 -0.53
CA THR A 123 8.31 -7.08 -0.11
C THR A 123 7.18 -6.13 0.24
N VAL A 124 7.18 -5.61 1.46
CA VAL A 124 6.25 -4.58 1.90
C VAL A 124 6.85 -3.21 1.65
N LEU A 125 6.23 -2.45 0.75
CA LEU A 125 6.69 -1.11 0.40
C LEU A 125 6.16 -0.03 1.34
N TYR A 126 5.00 -0.29 1.96
CA TYR A 126 4.32 0.66 2.81
C TYR A 126 3.46 -0.08 3.84
N THR A 127 3.25 0.52 5.00
CA THR A 127 2.13 0.21 5.88
C THR A 127 1.93 1.36 6.84
N ASP A 128 0.68 1.61 7.23
CA ASP A 128 0.37 2.52 8.33
C ASP A 128 0.15 1.76 9.67
N TYR A 129 0.29 0.43 9.64
CA TYR A 129 0.00 -0.52 10.71
C TYR A 129 -1.43 -0.50 11.25
N LYS A 130 -2.37 0.21 10.62
CA LYS A 130 -3.75 0.33 11.08
C LYS A 130 -4.73 -0.34 10.12
N ASP A 131 -4.66 0.01 8.85
CA ASP A 131 -5.64 -0.46 7.86
C ASP A 131 -5.06 -0.69 6.46
N CYS A 132 -3.84 -0.21 6.16
CA CYS A 132 -3.25 -0.33 4.83
C CYS A 132 -1.84 -0.92 4.86
N VAL A 133 -1.56 -1.73 3.82
CA VAL A 133 -0.27 -2.32 3.46
C VAL A 133 -0.12 -2.25 1.93
#